data_AF-A0A8T7F599-F1
#
_entry.id   AF-A0A8T7F599-F1
#
_cell.length_a   1.000
_cell.length_b   1.000
_cell.length_c   1.000
_cell.angle_alpha   90.00
_cell.angle_beta   90.00
_cell.angle_gamma   90.00
#
_symmetry.space_group_name_H-M   'P 1'
#
loop_
_entity.id
_entity.type
_entity.pdbx_description
1 polymer ?
#
loop_
_entity_poly.entity_id
_entity_poly.type
_entity_poly.pdbx_seq_one_letter_code
_entity_poly.pdbx_strand_id
1 'polypeptide(L)'
;MSKWRRLAIEMFPEQRQEFQRSETTVYGVLGCLRGMLPKYHKANDLKQLQKIYGYAEWCWSQWNRSYYLGNAAGVGFYEHLVDNPVTFEAGLNLISSRM
;
A
#
# COMPACT_ATOMS: atom_id res chain seq x y z
N MET A 1 20.13 2.42 -1.04
CA MET A 1 18.75 2.15 -0.57
C MET A 1 17.93 1.54 -1.70
N SER A 2 17.11 0.52 -1.44
CA SER A 2 16.27 -0.12 -2.45
C SER A 2 15.27 0.86 -3.09
N LYS A 3 14.84 0.57 -4.33
CA LYS A 3 13.90 1.42 -5.07
C LYS A 3 12.55 1.56 -4.34
N TRP A 4 12.02 0.47 -3.81
CA TRP A 4 10.74 0.46 -3.08
C TRP A 4 10.76 1.37 -1.85
N ARG A 5 11.89 1.42 -1.12
CA ARG A 5 12.03 2.23 0.09
C ARG A 5 12.17 3.71 -0.23
N ARG A 6 12.94 4.05 -1.27
CA ARG A 6 13.05 5.43 -1.76
C ARG A 6 11.68 5.97 -2.19
N LEU A 7 10.96 5.19 -2.99
CA LEU A 7 9.62 5.57 -3.46
C LEU A 7 8.64 5.78 -2.29
N ALA A 8 8.65 4.89 -1.29
CA ALA A 8 7.81 5.06 -0.11
C ALA A 8 8.10 6.38 0.62
N ILE A 9 9.38 6.68 0.87
CA ILE A 9 9.80 7.93 1.54
C ILE A 9 9.45 9.18 0.72
N GLU A 10 9.52 9.10 -0.61
CA GLU A 10 9.17 10.21 -1.50
C GLU A 10 7.64 10.46 -1.52
N MET A 11 6.84 9.39 -1.54
CA MET A 11 5.37 9.49 -1.56
C MET A 11 4.77 9.87 -0.19
N PHE A 12 5.43 9.44 0.88
CA PHE A 12 5.00 9.48 2.28
C PHE A 12 6.12 10.10 3.17
N PRO A 13 6.46 11.38 2.96
CA PRO A 13 7.55 12.03 3.66
C PRO A 13 7.33 12.10 5.18
N GLU A 14 6.08 12.08 5.64
CA GLU A 14 5.71 12.12 7.05
C GLU A 14 6.03 10.80 7.80
N GLN A 15 6.18 9.68 7.10
CA GLN A 15 6.58 8.38 7.63
C GLN A 15 8.07 8.09 7.39
N ARG A 16 8.84 9.08 6.88
CA ARG A 16 10.26 8.92 6.52
C ARG A 16 11.09 8.26 7.62
N GLN A 17 10.95 8.71 8.86
CA GLN A 17 11.75 8.18 9.98
C GLN A 17 11.53 6.69 10.17
N GLU A 18 10.29 6.22 10.08
CA GLU A 18 9.94 4.81 10.18
C GLU A 18 10.46 4.03 8.96
N PHE A 19 10.25 4.57 7.76
CA PHE A 19 10.60 3.86 6.53
C PHE A 19 12.11 3.78 6.26
N GLN A 20 12.89 4.65 6.89
CA GLN A 20 14.35 4.65 6.80
C GLN A 20 15.03 3.62 7.70
N ARG A 21 14.34 3.10 8.73
CA ARG A 21 14.95 2.14 9.65
C ARG A 21 15.38 0.87 8.92
N SER A 22 16.47 0.26 9.37
CA SER A 22 17.11 -0.86 8.67
C SER A 22 16.23 -2.12 8.69
N GLU A 23 15.50 -2.32 9.79
CA GLU A 23 14.55 -3.41 10.02
C GLU A 23 13.24 -3.26 9.25
N THR A 24 12.89 -2.05 8.79
CA THR A 24 11.63 -1.81 8.09
C THR A 24 11.60 -2.58 6.78
N THR A 25 10.70 -3.53 6.64
CA THR A 25 10.53 -4.30 5.40
C THR A 25 9.47 -3.67 4.49
N VAL A 26 9.37 -4.11 3.24
CA VAL A 26 8.26 -3.70 2.36
C VAL A 26 6.91 -4.13 2.94
N TYR A 27 6.84 -5.26 3.65
CA TYR A 27 5.65 -5.70 4.38
C TYR A 27 5.29 -4.71 5.49
N GLY A 28 6.29 -4.23 6.24
CA GLY A 28 6.09 -3.20 7.25
C GLY A 28 5.53 -1.90 6.67
N VAL A 29 6.08 -1.45 5.53
CA VAL A 29 5.55 -0.28 4.81
C VAL A 29 4.10 -0.50 4.37
N LEU A 30 3.81 -1.61 3.68
CA LEU A 30 2.47 -1.91 3.19
C LEU A 30 1.47 -2.06 4.34
N GLY A 31 1.85 -2.70 5.44
CA GLY A 31 1.04 -2.82 6.64
C GLY A 31 0.74 -1.46 7.28
N CYS A 32 1.75 -0.57 7.36
CA CYS A 32 1.59 0.80 7.84
C CYS A 32 0.59 1.58 6.97
N LEU A 33 0.78 1.58 5.65
CA LEU A 33 -0.09 2.27 4.71
C LEU A 33 -1.52 1.72 4.73
N ARG A 34 -1.68 0.39 4.80
CA ARG A 34 -2.97 -0.27 4.96
C ARG A 34 -3.69 0.19 6.22
N GLY A 35 -2.98 0.30 7.34
CA GLY A 35 -3.53 0.78 8.61
C GLY A 35 -4.11 2.20 8.53
N MET A 36 -3.68 3.01 7.55
CA MET A 36 -4.19 4.36 7.33
C MET A 36 -5.46 4.40 6.46
N LEU A 37 -5.78 3.35 5.70
CA LEU A 37 -6.90 3.33 4.77
C LEU A 37 -8.26 3.66 5.41
N PRO A 38 -8.65 3.10 6.58
CA PRO A 38 -9.96 3.38 7.15
C PRO A 38 -10.17 4.87 7.46
N LYS A 39 -9.10 5.57 7.88
CA LYS A 39 -9.13 7.01 8.14
C LYS A 39 -9.44 7.78 6.85
N TYR A 40 -8.73 7.48 5.76
CA TYR A 40 -8.87 8.23 4.51
C TYR A 40 -10.14 7.90 3.75
N HIS A 41 -10.63 6.65 3.81
CA HIS A 41 -11.94 6.29 3.27
C HIS A 41 -13.06 7.01 4.00
N LYS A 42 -13.06 7.02 5.34
CA LYS A 42 -14.06 7.77 6.12
C LYS A 42 -14.05 9.27 5.83
N ALA A 43 -12.89 9.83 5.53
CA ALA A 43 -12.73 11.24 5.19
C ALA A 43 -12.95 11.56 3.71
N ASN A 44 -13.21 10.56 2.85
CA ASN A 44 -13.22 10.71 1.39
C ASN A 44 -11.95 11.41 0.84
N ASP A 45 -10.79 11.18 1.46
CA ASP A 45 -9.52 11.75 1.01
C ASP A 45 -8.94 10.96 -0.16
N LEU A 46 -9.54 11.17 -1.34
CA LEU A 46 -9.20 10.46 -2.56
C LEU A 46 -7.72 10.61 -2.94
N LYS A 47 -7.11 11.75 -2.61
CA LYS A 47 -5.69 12.03 -2.91
C LYS A 47 -4.78 11.09 -2.13
N GLN A 48 -5.03 10.90 -0.84
CA GLN A 48 -4.24 9.99 -0.03
C GLN A 48 -4.51 8.52 -0.36
N LEU A 49 -5.78 8.17 -0.62
CA LEU A 49 -6.13 6.84 -1.08
C LEU A 49 -5.41 6.49 -2.39
N GLN A 50 -5.42 7.39 -3.37
CA GLN A 50 -4.73 7.18 -4.64
C GLN A 50 -3.22 6.97 -4.45
N LYS A 51 -2.57 7.71 -3.55
CA LYS A 51 -1.15 7.48 -3.23
C LYS A 51 -0.90 6.11 -2.62
N ILE A 52 -1.69 5.71 -1.63
CA ILE A 52 -1.53 4.43 -0.92
C ILE A 52 -1.75 3.26 -1.89
N TYR A 53 -2.86 3.26 -2.61
CA TYR A 53 -3.14 2.22 -3.61
C TYR A 53 -2.13 2.25 -4.76
N GLY A 54 -1.68 3.44 -5.18
CA GLY A 54 -0.65 3.58 -6.21
C GLY A 54 0.70 2.97 -5.80
N TYR A 55 1.09 3.10 -4.53
CA TYR A 55 2.30 2.44 -4.03
C TYR A 55 2.15 0.91 -4.01
N ALA A 56 1.01 0.40 -3.50
CA ALA A 56 0.72 -1.03 -3.48
C ALA A 56 0.70 -1.63 -4.90
N GLU A 57 0.06 -0.93 -5.84
CA GLU A 57 0.03 -1.29 -7.26
C GLU A 57 1.43 -1.31 -7.88
N TRP A 58 2.24 -0.31 -7.56
CA TRP A 58 3.62 -0.29 -8.04
C TRP A 58 4.39 -1.50 -7.54
N CYS A 59 4.25 -1.89 -6.27
CA CYS A 59 4.85 -3.11 -5.71
C CYS A 59 4.32 -4.37 -6.43
N TRP A 60 3.01 -4.49 -6.63
CA TRP A 60 2.36 -5.59 -7.33
C TRP A 60 2.90 -5.78 -8.76
N SER A 61 2.98 -4.68 -9.52
CA SER A 61 3.49 -4.68 -10.90
C SER A 61 4.97 -5.07 -11.02
N GLN A 62 5.71 -5.17 -9.90
CA GLN A 62 7.08 -5.66 -9.93
C GLN A 62 7.19 -7.20 -9.96
N TRP A 63 6.09 -7.97 -10.02
CA TRP A 63 6.12 -9.45 -9.95
C TRP A 63 7.18 -10.11 -10.85
N ASN A 64 7.26 -9.68 -12.12
CA ASN A 64 8.23 -10.21 -13.10
C ASN A 64 9.70 -9.84 -12.80
N ARG A 65 9.92 -8.82 -11.96
CA ARG A 65 11.26 -8.31 -11.58
C ARG A 65 11.65 -8.71 -10.17
N SER A 66 10.67 -8.91 -9.29
CA SER A 66 10.85 -9.21 -7.89
C SER A 66 9.57 -9.85 -7.34
N TYR A 67 9.59 -11.18 -7.24
CA TYR A 67 8.55 -11.94 -6.55
C TYR A 67 8.31 -11.40 -5.13
N TYR A 68 9.38 -11.03 -4.42
CA TYR A 68 9.28 -10.47 -3.07
C TYR A 68 8.38 -9.23 -2.98
N LEU A 69 8.49 -8.29 -3.94
CA LEU A 69 7.67 -7.07 -3.94
C LEU A 69 6.21 -7.35 -4.35
N GLY A 70 6.02 -8.21 -5.36
CA GLY A 70 4.70 -8.61 -5.80
C GLY A 70 3.94 -9.37 -4.71
N ASN A 71 4.58 -10.38 -4.13
CA ASN A 71 4.03 -11.17 -3.04
C ASN A 71 3.70 -10.29 -1.83
N ALA A 72 4.59 -9.35 -1.46
CA ALA A 72 4.33 -8.44 -0.36
C ALA A 72 3.09 -7.58 -0.59
N ALA A 73 2.85 -7.08 -1.82
CA ALA A 73 1.63 -6.36 -2.15
C ALA A 73 0.39 -7.25 -2.07
N GLY A 74 0.47 -8.48 -2.57
CA GLY A 74 -0.63 -9.45 -2.47
C GLY A 74 -1.01 -9.74 -1.02
N VAL A 75 -0.11 -10.41 -0.29
CA VAL A 75 -0.40 -10.93 1.05
C VAL A 75 -0.32 -9.87 2.15
N GLY A 76 0.48 -8.83 1.97
CA GLY A 76 0.68 -7.78 2.98
C GLY A 76 -0.28 -6.60 2.85
N PHE A 77 -1.00 -6.49 1.73
CA PHE A 77 -1.88 -5.35 1.44
C PHE A 77 -3.25 -5.76 0.89
N TYR A 78 -3.32 -6.36 -0.30
CA TYR A 78 -4.60 -6.59 -0.98
C TYR A 78 -5.48 -7.63 -0.30
N GLU A 79 -4.92 -8.76 0.15
CA GLU A 79 -5.67 -9.79 0.87
C GLU A 79 -6.33 -9.25 2.15
N HIS A 80 -5.69 -8.27 2.79
CA HIS A 80 -6.17 -7.66 4.02
C HIS A 80 -7.19 -6.53 3.81
N LEU A 81 -7.55 -6.17 2.57
CA LEU A 81 -8.61 -5.18 2.35
C LEU A 81 -9.97 -5.69 2.82
N VAL A 82 -10.17 -7.01 2.87
CA VAL A 82 -11.42 -7.64 3.32
C VAL A 82 -11.59 -7.61 4.84
N ASP A 83 -10.51 -7.37 5.61
CA ASP A 83 -10.53 -7.43 7.07
C ASP A 83 -11.32 -6.29 7.72
N ASN A 84 -11.53 -5.18 7.00
CA ASN A 84 -12.25 -4.03 7.50
C ASN A 84 -13.43 -3.70 6.57
N PRO A 85 -14.67 -3.57 7.08
CA PRO A 85 -15.85 -3.31 6.25
C PRO A 85 -15.70 -2.10 5.32
N VAL A 86 -15.07 -1.02 5.81
CA VAL A 86 -14.86 0.21 5.03
C VAL A 86 -13.90 -0.03 3.85
N THR A 87 -12.84 -0.80 4.07
CA THR A 87 -11.89 -1.12 2.99
C THR A 87 -12.39 -2.23 2.08
N PHE A 88 -13.27 -3.11 2.57
CA PHE A 88 -13.90 -4.17 1.79
C PHE A 88 -14.82 -3.57 0.72
N GLU A 89 -15.73 -2.67 1.10
CA GLU A 89 -16.61 -1.97 0.17
C GLU A 89 -15.81 -1.17 -0.87
N ALA A 90 -14.76 -0.47 -0.43
CA ALA A 90 -13.87 0.25 -1.34
C ALA A 90 -13.07 -0.67 -2.28
N GLY A 91 -12.64 -1.84 -1.78
CA GLY A 91 -11.93 -2.86 -2.55
C GLY A 91 -12.76 -3.45 -3.68
N LEU A 92 -14.06 -3.67 -3.45
CA LEU A 92 -14.99 -4.13 -4.48
C LEU A 92 -15.11 -3.12 -5.63
N ASN A 93 -15.13 -1.81 -5.33
CA ASN A 93 -15.18 -0.75 -6.35
C ASN A 93 -13.86 -0.64 -7.14
N LEU A 94 -12.71 -0.88 -6.49
CA LEU A 94 -11.41 -0.93 -7.17
C LEU A 94 -11.24 -2.11 -8.11
N ILE A 95 -11.78 -3.28 -7.76
CA ILE A 95 -11.74 -4.48 -8.62
C ILE A 95 -12.74 -4.34 -9.78
N SER A 96 -13.94 -3.82 -9.52
CA SER A 96 -15.00 -3.67 -10.53
C SER A 96 -14.72 -2.60 -11.58
N SER A 97 -13.85 -1.62 -11.30
CA SER A 97 -13.43 -0.59 -12.25
C SER A 97 -12.26 -1.02 -13.15
N ARG A 98 -11.77 -2.25 -12.97
CA ARG A 98 -10.56 -2.77 -13.62
C ARG A 98 -10.77 -4.09 -14.37
N MET A 99 -11.99 -4.64 -14.37
CA MET A 99 -12.47 -5.65 -15.32
C MET A 99 -13.21 -4.96 -16.46
#